data_AF-A0AAD2CBP6-F1
#
_entry.id   AF-A0AAD2CBP6-F1
#
_cell.length_a   1.000
_cell.length_b   1.000
_cell.length_c   1.000
_cell.angle_alpha   90.00
_cell.angle_beta   90.00
_cell.angle_gamma   90.00
#
_symmetry.space_group_name_H-M   'P 1'
#
loop_
_entity.id
_entity.type
_entity.pdbx_description
1 polymer ?
#
loop_
_entity_poly.entity_id
_entity_poly.type
_entity_poly.pdbx_seq_one_letter_code
_entity_poly.pdbx_strand_id
1 'polypeptide(L)'
;MSSCGGGTTNTILEIGTRISCFWPDDEQWYKGTVAKQLDGDRFWIKYDDGDEEEINIKKDKWKTSNHPEEEEIKANDGRMERSKQARIDKLELGSRIAVYFPHEEEYYAGTITEIKVTPKCSSPHRINYDDGDEELTDLRQRKFKLITKKSGLLKVGSRVAICNRIRKKNDHATVVKIEPERAKPHKVKYDKEGRGEEWLNLHVHSFLNMPVEWDEKKRKEELEDLERPCKTCRRQAQLQSNKEAEAVVCQENKKGHRKIDQLCLKTGRVIATFDTISAAAKAVGVSKNRRISNCCNDRGFNKTAGGFGWRFSKEERT
;
A
#
# COMPACT_ATOMS: atom_id res chain seq x y z
N MET A 1 -25.42 -43.73 -3.15
CA MET A 1 -24.62 -44.89 -2.72
C MET A 1 -23.41 -44.97 -3.65
N SER A 2 -22.24 -45.03 -3.02
CA SER A 2 -20.89 -45.09 -3.58
C SER A 2 -20.71 -46.22 -4.60
N SER A 3 -19.82 -46.05 -5.59
CA SER A 3 -18.49 -46.67 -5.52
C SER A 3 -17.62 -46.28 -6.72
N CYS A 4 -16.34 -46.23 -6.42
CA CYS A 4 -15.17 -45.80 -7.17
C CYS A 4 -14.62 -46.96 -8.02
N GLY A 5 -13.89 -46.65 -9.09
CA GLY A 5 -13.06 -47.61 -9.82
C GLY A 5 -12.04 -46.86 -10.68
N GLY A 6 -10.81 -46.76 -10.17
CA GLY A 6 -9.71 -46.02 -10.80
C GLY A 6 -9.25 -46.63 -12.12
N GLY A 7 -9.09 -45.80 -13.14
CA GLY A 7 -8.44 -46.15 -14.39
C GLY A 7 -6.93 -46.02 -14.26
N THR A 8 -6.25 -47.14 -14.10
CA THR A 8 -4.81 -47.27 -14.35
C THR A 8 -4.57 -47.15 -15.86
N THR A 9 -4.12 -45.99 -16.34
CA THR A 9 -3.63 -45.83 -17.71
C THR A 9 -2.24 -46.45 -17.82
N ASN A 10 -2.19 -47.67 -18.33
CA ASN A 10 -0.96 -48.38 -18.65
C ASN A 10 -0.25 -47.61 -19.78
N THR A 11 0.69 -46.74 -19.40
CA THR A 11 1.38 -45.85 -20.34
C THR A 11 2.64 -46.54 -20.82
N ILE A 12 2.60 -47.08 -22.03
CA ILE A 12 3.75 -47.70 -22.68
C ILE A 12 4.69 -46.57 -23.11
N LEU A 13 5.86 -46.48 -22.49
CA LEU A 13 6.88 -45.47 -22.79
C LEU A 13 7.93 -46.06 -23.75
N GLU A 14 8.02 -45.53 -24.97
CA GLU A 14 8.91 -46.05 -26.03
C GLU A 14 10.21 -45.25 -26.18
N ILE A 15 11.26 -45.89 -26.68
CA ILE A 15 12.54 -45.22 -27.02
C ILE A 15 12.29 -44.13 -28.07
N GLY A 16 12.82 -42.94 -27.84
CA GLY A 16 12.59 -41.74 -28.66
C GLY A 16 11.42 -40.89 -28.19
N THR A 17 10.60 -41.36 -27.24
CA THR A 17 9.51 -40.56 -26.67
C THR A 17 10.07 -39.36 -25.93
N ARG A 18 9.47 -38.19 -26.17
CA ARG A 18 9.79 -36.96 -25.46
C ARG A 18 9.01 -36.87 -24.17
N ILE A 19 9.74 -36.66 -23.08
CA ILE A 19 9.19 -36.58 -21.74
C ILE A 19 9.75 -35.38 -21.00
N SER A 20 9.13 -35.03 -19.88
CA SER A 20 9.71 -34.15 -18.88
C SER A 20 9.74 -34.86 -17.55
N CYS A 21 10.87 -34.78 -16.85
CA CYS A 21 11.06 -35.35 -15.50
C CYS A 21 11.12 -34.22 -14.48
N PHE A 22 10.51 -34.42 -13.32
CA PHE A 22 10.54 -33.44 -12.23
C PHE A 22 11.74 -33.69 -11.32
N TRP A 23 12.55 -32.66 -11.12
CA TRP A 23 13.70 -32.65 -10.23
C TRP A 23 13.32 -32.02 -8.89
N PRO A 24 13.30 -32.79 -7.79
CA PRO A 24 12.86 -32.29 -6.49
C PRO A 24 13.77 -31.23 -5.88
N ASP A 25 15.09 -31.33 -6.09
CA ASP A 25 16.07 -30.38 -5.54
C ASP A 25 15.90 -28.98 -6.13
N ASP A 26 15.46 -28.90 -7.40
CA ASP A 26 15.23 -27.65 -8.12
C ASP A 26 13.74 -27.24 -8.19
N GLU A 27 12.85 -28.10 -7.69
CA GLU A 27 11.39 -28.00 -7.87
C GLU A 27 10.96 -27.72 -9.34
N GLN A 28 11.69 -28.23 -10.33
CA GLN A 28 11.52 -27.90 -11.76
C GLN A 28 11.40 -29.13 -12.67
N TRP A 29 10.83 -28.96 -13.87
CA TRP A 29 10.71 -30.00 -14.89
C TRP A 29 11.77 -29.85 -15.98
N TYR A 30 12.56 -30.90 -16.18
CA TYR A 30 13.60 -30.96 -17.20
C TYR A 30 13.15 -31.84 -18.36
N LYS A 31 13.32 -31.33 -19.59
CA LYS A 31 12.89 -32.00 -20.81
C LYS A 31 13.97 -32.96 -21.29
N GLY A 32 13.56 -34.15 -21.70
CA GLY A 32 14.47 -35.15 -22.22
C GLY A 32 13.81 -36.11 -23.19
N THR A 33 14.65 -36.93 -23.79
CA THR A 33 14.26 -38.00 -24.71
C THR A 33 14.60 -39.33 -24.08
N VAL A 34 13.68 -40.29 -24.15
CA VAL A 34 13.97 -41.68 -23.77
C VAL A 34 15.03 -42.24 -24.71
N ALA A 35 16.26 -42.39 -24.22
CA ALA A 35 17.40 -42.84 -25.01
C ALA A 35 17.46 -44.37 -25.08
N LYS A 36 17.09 -45.06 -23.99
CA LYS A 36 17.14 -46.52 -23.92
C LYS A 36 16.17 -47.07 -22.87
N GLN A 37 15.56 -48.21 -23.15
CA GLN A 37 14.88 -49.02 -22.13
C GLN A 37 15.89 -49.98 -21.50
N LEU A 38 16.01 -49.95 -20.18
CA LEU A 38 16.95 -50.81 -19.45
C LEU A 38 16.28 -52.11 -19.03
N ASP A 39 15.18 -52.02 -18.28
CA ASP A 39 14.46 -53.17 -17.77
C ASP A 39 13.09 -52.76 -17.20
N GLY A 40 12.00 -53.34 -17.72
CA GLY A 40 10.63 -53.10 -17.27
C GLY A 40 10.29 -51.61 -17.16
N ASP A 41 10.31 -51.11 -15.92
CA ASP A 41 9.96 -49.75 -15.53
C ASP A 41 11.15 -48.76 -15.47
N ARG A 42 12.36 -49.17 -15.89
CA ARG A 42 13.58 -48.35 -15.84
C ARG A 42 14.03 -47.91 -17.24
N PHE A 43 14.24 -46.61 -17.39
CA PHE A 43 14.55 -45.97 -18.67
C PHE A 43 15.70 -45.00 -18.52
N TRP A 44 16.59 -44.96 -19.51
CA TRP A 44 17.66 -43.97 -19.60
C TRP A 44 17.16 -42.76 -20.38
N ILE A 45 17.23 -41.58 -19.78
CA ILE A 45 16.76 -40.31 -20.34
C ILE A 45 17.97 -39.45 -20.64
N LYS A 46 17.99 -38.91 -21.86
CA LYS A 46 18.92 -37.87 -22.27
C LYS A 46 18.20 -36.53 -22.25
N TYR A 47 18.57 -35.66 -21.32
CA TYR A 47 17.99 -34.33 -21.17
C TYR A 47 18.57 -33.35 -22.21
N ASP A 48 17.83 -32.27 -22.45
CA ASP A 48 18.19 -31.26 -23.46
C ASP A 48 19.38 -30.39 -23.04
N ASP A 49 19.67 -30.32 -21.74
CA ASP A 49 20.84 -29.65 -21.15
C ASP A 49 22.13 -30.45 -21.34
N GLY A 50 22.03 -31.70 -21.81
CA GLY A 50 23.16 -32.58 -22.08
C GLY A 50 23.40 -33.63 -20.99
N ASP A 51 22.66 -33.56 -19.88
CA ASP A 51 22.75 -34.55 -18.81
C ASP A 51 21.97 -35.82 -19.16
N GLU A 52 22.36 -36.94 -18.56
CA GLU A 52 21.72 -38.23 -18.78
C GLU A 52 21.53 -38.96 -17.46
N GLU A 53 20.35 -39.57 -17.26
CA GLU A 53 20.01 -40.25 -16.02
C GLU A 53 19.10 -41.46 -16.25
N GLU A 54 19.13 -42.42 -15.32
CA GLU A 54 18.16 -43.49 -15.20
C GLU A 54 16.95 -43.02 -14.37
N ILE A 55 15.75 -43.10 -14.96
CA ILE A 55 14.49 -42.89 -14.23
C ILE A 55 13.71 -44.19 -14.09
N ASN A 56 12.93 -44.29 -13.02
CA ASN A 56 11.91 -45.31 -12.83
C ASN A 56 10.52 -44.72 -13.01
N ILE A 57 9.80 -45.15 -14.06
CA ILE A 57 8.50 -44.56 -14.43
C ILE A 57 7.38 -44.74 -13.40
N LYS A 58 7.53 -45.66 -12.44
CA LYS A 58 6.57 -45.85 -11.33
C LYS A 58 6.91 -45.04 -10.09
N LYS A 59 8.19 -44.73 -9.90
CA LYS A 59 8.70 -44.04 -8.71
C LYS A 59 8.83 -42.54 -8.95
N ASP A 60 9.34 -42.16 -10.11
CA ASP A 60 9.72 -40.81 -10.43
C ASP A 60 8.57 -40.08 -11.14
N LYS A 61 8.50 -38.76 -10.93
CA LYS A 61 7.46 -37.92 -11.52
C LYS A 61 7.87 -37.52 -12.93
N TRP A 62 7.11 -37.99 -13.92
CA TRP A 62 7.34 -37.68 -15.33
C TRP A 62 6.03 -37.39 -16.06
N LYS A 63 6.11 -36.76 -17.24
CA LYS A 63 4.97 -36.55 -18.15
C LYS A 63 5.41 -36.57 -19.62
N THR A 64 4.58 -37.10 -20.51
CA THR A 64 4.81 -37.06 -21.96
C THR A 64 4.69 -35.63 -22.48
N SER A 65 5.62 -35.18 -23.32
CA SER A 65 5.54 -33.83 -23.89
C SER A 65 4.52 -33.71 -25.03
N ASN A 66 4.12 -34.80 -25.67
CA ASN A 66 3.12 -34.80 -26.76
C ASN A 66 1.67 -34.58 -26.25
N HIS A 67 1.42 -33.45 -25.60
CA HIS A 67 0.07 -32.95 -25.37
C HIS A 67 -0.44 -32.31 -26.69
N PRO A 68 -1.72 -32.47 -27.09
CA PRO A 68 -2.30 -31.79 -28.28
C PRO A 68 -2.27 -30.24 -28.20
N GLU A 69 -1.79 -29.69 -27.09
CA GLU A 69 -1.47 -28.28 -26.88
C GLU A 69 -0.18 -27.84 -27.59
N GLU A 70 0.69 -28.77 -28.04
CA GLU A 70 1.94 -28.45 -28.73
C GLU A 70 1.77 -28.02 -30.20
N GLU A 71 0.66 -28.35 -30.88
CA GLU A 71 0.41 -27.83 -32.24
C GLU A 71 -0.05 -26.37 -32.25
N GLU A 72 -0.80 -25.92 -31.24
CA GLU A 72 -1.12 -24.49 -31.07
C GLU A 72 0.10 -23.68 -30.58
N ILE A 73 1.01 -24.28 -29.81
CA ILE A 73 2.24 -23.61 -29.36
C ILE A 73 3.25 -23.42 -30.49
N LYS A 74 3.45 -24.38 -31.42
CA LYS A 74 4.41 -24.23 -32.54
C LYS A 74 4.03 -23.10 -33.50
N ALA A 75 2.74 -22.88 -33.74
CA ALA A 75 2.25 -21.76 -34.55
C ALA A 75 2.43 -20.40 -33.84
N ASN A 76 2.28 -20.36 -32.50
CA ASN A 76 2.49 -19.17 -31.68
C ASN A 76 3.97 -18.86 -31.44
N ASP A 77 4.82 -19.88 -31.28
CA ASP A 77 6.26 -19.77 -31.04
C ASP A 77 7.00 -19.25 -32.28
N GLY A 78 6.65 -19.74 -33.48
CA GLY A 78 7.18 -19.18 -34.74
C GLY A 78 6.75 -17.74 -35.03
N ARG A 79 5.68 -17.25 -34.38
CA ARG A 79 5.26 -15.84 -34.42
C ARG A 79 5.97 -15.03 -33.33
N MET A 80 6.21 -15.61 -32.17
CA MET A 80 6.91 -14.97 -31.04
C MET A 80 8.41 -14.82 -31.32
N GLU A 81 9.07 -15.82 -31.89
CA GLU A 81 10.50 -15.81 -32.24
C GLU A 81 10.82 -14.77 -33.33
N ARG A 82 9.97 -14.66 -34.37
CA ARG A 82 10.07 -13.58 -35.37
C ARG A 82 9.91 -12.19 -34.75
N SER A 83 9.00 -12.05 -33.77
CA SER A 83 8.81 -10.78 -33.07
C SER A 83 9.96 -10.44 -32.11
N LYS A 84 10.64 -11.46 -31.56
CA LYS A 84 11.80 -11.31 -30.67
C LYS A 84 13.06 -10.97 -31.47
N GLN A 85 13.30 -11.66 -32.58
CA GLN A 85 14.35 -11.32 -33.54
C GLN A 85 14.22 -9.88 -34.02
N ALA A 86 13.01 -9.46 -34.43
CA ALA A 86 12.77 -8.07 -34.84
C ALA A 86 12.99 -7.03 -33.73
N ARG A 87 12.95 -7.42 -32.45
CA ARG A 87 13.30 -6.53 -31.32
C ARG A 87 14.80 -6.49 -31.09
N ILE A 88 15.52 -7.55 -31.41
CA ILE A 88 16.97 -7.66 -31.31
C ILE A 88 17.63 -6.92 -32.47
N ASP A 89 17.09 -7.02 -33.68
CA ASP A 89 17.60 -6.31 -34.87
C ASP A 89 17.52 -4.78 -34.73
N LYS A 90 16.66 -4.30 -33.82
CA LYS A 90 16.52 -2.86 -33.47
C LYS A 90 17.49 -2.42 -32.36
N LEU A 91 18.30 -3.32 -31.81
CA LEU A 91 19.27 -2.99 -30.79
C LEU A 91 20.54 -2.46 -31.46
N GLU A 92 20.97 -1.28 -31.02
CA GLU A 92 22.22 -0.63 -31.42
C GLU A 92 23.19 -0.55 -30.24
N LEU A 93 24.47 -0.33 -30.51
CA LEU A 93 25.46 -0.04 -29.46
C LEU A 93 25.00 1.15 -28.61
N GLY A 94 25.05 1.01 -27.29
CA GLY A 94 24.53 1.99 -26.34
C GLY A 94 23.03 1.86 -26.03
N SER A 95 22.33 0.91 -26.66
CA SER A 95 20.94 0.61 -26.32
C SER A 95 20.82 0.14 -24.88
N ARG A 96 19.81 0.67 -24.19
CA ARG A 96 19.50 0.31 -22.80
C ARG A 96 18.50 -0.82 -22.78
N ILE A 97 18.83 -1.87 -22.03
CA ILE A 97 17.99 -3.06 -21.90
C ILE A 97 17.96 -3.52 -20.46
N ALA A 98 16.88 -4.23 -20.09
CA ALA A 98 16.79 -4.91 -18.82
C ALA A 98 16.70 -6.41 -19.07
N VAL A 99 17.65 -7.19 -18.56
CA VAL A 99 17.72 -8.65 -18.71
C VAL A 99 17.17 -9.32 -17.46
N TYR A 100 16.33 -10.33 -17.62
CA TYR A 100 15.78 -11.10 -16.52
C TYR A 100 16.77 -12.15 -16.02
N PHE A 101 17.02 -12.19 -14.71
CA PHE A 101 17.84 -13.16 -14.02
C PHE A 101 16.93 -14.13 -13.25
N PRO A 102 16.78 -15.39 -13.71
CA PRO A 102 15.83 -16.33 -13.12
C PRO A 102 16.11 -16.65 -11.65
N HIS A 103 17.37 -16.79 -11.26
CA HIS A 103 17.76 -17.12 -9.88
C HIS A 103 17.34 -16.04 -8.87
N GLU A 104 17.24 -14.80 -9.32
CA GLU A 104 16.90 -13.65 -8.48
C GLU A 104 15.49 -13.12 -8.76
N GLU A 105 14.78 -13.73 -9.71
CA GLU A 105 13.46 -13.32 -10.20
C GLU A 105 13.35 -11.82 -10.56
N GLU A 106 14.47 -11.18 -10.92
CA GLU A 106 14.57 -9.73 -11.12
C GLU A 106 15.13 -9.36 -12.51
N TYR A 107 14.87 -8.12 -12.95
CA TYR A 107 15.43 -7.56 -14.17
C TYR A 107 16.58 -6.62 -13.85
N TYR A 108 17.75 -6.91 -14.40
CA TYR A 108 18.95 -6.10 -14.27
C TYR A 108 19.13 -5.22 -15.48
N ALA A 109 19.28 -3.93 -15.21
CA ALA A 109 19.45 -2.89 -16.21
C ALA A 109 20.88 -2.90 -16.72
N GLY A 110 21.07 -2.73 -18.02
CA GLY A 110 22.40 -2.61 -18.60
C GLY A 110 22.41 -1.87 -19.92
N THR A 111 23.61 -1.57 -20.37
CA THR A 111 23.91 -0.96 -21.66
C THR A 111 24.57 -1.99 -22.55
N ILE A 112 24.09 -2.12 -23.79
CA ILE A 112 24.77 -2.94 -24.79
C ILE A 112 26.05 -2.22 -25.20
N THR A 113 27.20 -2.79 -24.87
CA THR A 113 28.52 -2.23 -25.16
C THR A 113 29.16 -2.86 -26.40
N GLU A 114 28.71 -4.05 -26.80
CA GLU A 114 29.21 -4.73 -27.98
C GLU A 114 28.12 -5.60 -28.62
N ILE A 115 28.04 -5.63 -29.95
CA ILE A 115 27.18 -6.54 -30.71
C ILE A 115 28.08 -7.25 -31.71
N LYS A 116 28.35 -8.53 -31.47
CA LYS A 116 29.14 -9.36 -32.39
C LYS A 116 28.15 -10.15 -33.24
N VAL A 117 28.12 -9.89 -34.55
CA VAL A 117 27.31 -10.70 -35.48
C VAL A 117 28.24 -11.61 -36.24
N THR A 118 28.13 -12.93 -36.05
CA THR A 118 28.90 -13.90 -36.84
C THR A 118 27.98 -14.94 -37.49
N PRO A 119 28.33 -15.49 -38.67
CA PRO A 119 27.48 -16.45 -39.38
C PRO A 119 27.26 -17.79 -38.64
N LYS A 120 28.16 -18.14 -37.71
CA LYS A 120 28.11 -19.38 -36.91
C LYS A 120 27.70 -19.16 -35.46
N CYS A 121 27.77 -17.92 -34.98
CA CYS A 121 27.38 -17.56 -33.63
C CYS A 121 26.33 -16.48 -33.74
N SER A 122 25.09 -16.96 -33.76
CA SER A 122 23.88 -16.28 -33.32
C SER A 122 24.24 -15.11 -32.37
N SER A 123 24.33 -13.87 -32.90
CA SER A 123 24.52 -12.57 -32.20
C SER A 123 24.77 -12.58 -30.67
N PRO A 124 26.03 -12.73 -30.21
CA PRO A 124 26.39 -12.40 -28.83
C PRO A 124 26.38 -10.88 -28.58
N HIS A 125 25.69 -10.47 -27.52
CA HIS A 125 25.57 -9.09 -27.05
C HIS A 125 26.36 -8.97 -25.75
N ARG A 126 27.31 -8.03 -25.70
CA ARG A 126 27.98 -7.66 -24.46
C ARG A 126 27.16 -6.59 -23.76
N ILE A 127 26.85 -6.84 -22.51
CA ILE A 127 26.01 -5.98 -21.68
C ILE A 127 26.87 -5.59 -20.48
N ASN A 128 27.08 -4.29 -20.31
CA ASN A 128 27.59 -3.76 -19.06
C ASN A 128 26.36 -3.40 -18.22
N TYR A 129 26.15 -4.18 -17.17
CA TYR A 129 25.08 -3.98 -16.21
C TYR A 129 25.39 -2.80 -15.31
N ASP A 130 24.31 -2.21 -14.85
CA ASP A 130 24.34 -1.02 -14.05
C ASP A 130 25.08 -1.21 -12.73
N ASP A 131 24.95 -2.38 -12.11
CA ASP A 131 25.67 -2.79 -10.89
C ASP A 131 27.20 -2.87 -11.05
N GLY A 132 27.70 -2.74 -12.29
CA GLY A 132 29.12 -2.79 -12.62
C GLY A 132 29.55 -4.15 -13.19
N ASP A 133 28.65 -5.13 -13.22
CA ASP A 133 28.93 -6.43 -13.80
C ASP A 133 28.86 -6.39 -15.32
N GLU A 134 29.59 -7.29 -15.97
CA GLU A 134 29.59 -7.39 -17.43
C GLU A 134 29.33 -8.84 -17.86
N GLU A 135 28.48 -9.01 -18.86
CA GLU A 135 28.16 -10.33 -19.41
C GLU A 135 28.17 -10.31 -20.93
N LEU A 136 28.66 -11.41 -21.52
CA LEU A 136 28.47 -11.72 -22.93
C LEU A 136 27.34 -12.75 -23.05
N THR A 137 26.21 -12.38 -23.65
CA THR A 137 25.00 -13.20 -23.65
C THR A 137 24.27 -13.18 -24.99
N ASP A 138 23.43 -14.18 -25.24
CA ASP A 138 22.53 -14.19 -26.41
C ASP A 138 21.13 -13.72 -26.00
N LEU A 139 20.77 -12.50 -26.41
CA LEU A 139 19.45 -11.92 -26.12
C LEU A 139 18.27 -12.66 -26.78
N ARG A 140 18.49 -13.51 -27.80
CA ARG A 140 17.44 -14.40 -28.31
C ARG A 140 17.06 -15.46 -27.30
N GLN A 141 18.02 -15.94 -26.52
CA GLN A 141 17.78 -16.97 -25.50
C GLN A 141 17.34 -16.37 -24.17
N ARG A 142 17.69 -15.10 -23.91
CA ARG A 142 17.31 -14.39 -22.68
C ARG A 142 15.91 -13.78 -22.79
N LYS A 143 15.29 -13.54 -21.63
CA LYS A 143 14.09 -12.68 -21.50
C LYS A 143 14.55 -11.27 -21.19
N PHE A 144 14.24 -10.31 -22.06
CA PHE A 144 14.67 -8.92 -21.88
C PHE A 144 13.60 -7.90 -22.28
N LYS A 145 13.77 -6.68 -21.79
CA LYS A 145 12.93 -5.52 -22.08
C LYS A 145 13.80 -4.41 -22.64
N LEU A 146 13.34 -3.73 -23.70
CA LEU A 146 13.97 -2.47 -24.11
C LEU A 146 13.65 -1.44 -23.04
N ILE A 147 14.69 -0.79 -22.53
CA ILE A 147 14.55 0.39 -21.72
C ILE A 147 14.63 1.55 -22.70
N THR A 148 13.48 2.09 -23.10
CA THR A 148 13.50 3.37 -23.78
C THR A 148 14.05 4.39 -22.80
N LYS A 149 15.10 5.12 -23.21
CA LYS A 149 15.53 6.32 -22.48
C LYS A 149 14.30 7.23 -22.41
N LYS A 150 13.57 7.21 -21.29
CA LYS A 150 12.70 8.32 -20.89
C LYS A 150 13.58 9.49 -20.43
N SER A 151 14.70 9.72 -21.13
CA SER A 151 15.62 10.83 -20.91
C SER A 151 14.85 12.10 -21.24
N GLY A 152 14.31 12.73 -20.20
CA GLY A 152 13.53 13.95 -20.30
C GLY A 152 12.25 13.98 -19.44
N LEU A 153 11.70 12.83 -19.03
CA LEU A 153 10.44 12.81 -18.28
C LEU A 153 10.64 12.88 -16.76
N LEU A 154 11.76 12.36 -16.27
CA LEU A 154 12.13 12.40 -14.85
C LEU A 154 13.14 13.52 -14.62
N LYS A 155 12.72 14.52 -13.87
CA LYS A 155 13.57 15.60 -13.37
C LYS A 155 13.65 15.47 -11.85
N VAL A 156 14.66 16.09 -11.25
CA VAL A 156 14.65 16.29 -9.80
C VAL A 156 13.36 17.05 -9.44
N GLY A 157 12.61 16.53 -8.48
CA GLY A 157 11.28 17.00 -8.09
C GLY A 157 10.11 16.24 -8.73
N SER A 158 10.34 15.37 -9.72
CA SER A 158 9.27 14.56 -10.33
C SER A 158 8.62 13.64 -9.29
N ARG A 159 7.29 13.60 -9.28
CA ARG A 159 6.48 12.70 -8.45
C ARG A 159 6.27 11.38 -9.17
N VAL A 160 6.58 10.29 -8.49
CA VAL A 160 6.53 8.94 -9.04
C VAL A 160 5.82 8.01 -8.09
N ALA A 161 5.00 7.11 -8.61
CA ALA A 161 4.45 5.99 -7.84
C ALA A 161 5.21 4.72 -8.22
N ILE A 162 5.97 4.17 -7.28
CA ILE A 162 6.84 3.00 -7.47
C ILE A 162 6.06 1.75 -7.09
N CYS A 163 5.96 0.78 -8.01
CA CYS A 163 5.20 -0.44 -7.77
C CYS A 163 5.96 -1.40 -6.86
N ASN A 164 5.41 -1.71 -5.69
CA ASN A 164 5.87 -2.77 -4.81
C ASN A 164 5.16 -4.08 -5.19
N ARG A 165 5.89 -4.97 -5.88
CA ARG A 165 5.34 -6.25 -6.37
C ARG A 165 4.94 -7.21 -5.25
N ILE A 166 5.70 -7.22 -4.16
CA ILE A 166 5.45 -8.10 -3.00
C ILE A 166 4.12 -7.73 -2.35
N ARG A 167 3.87 -6.43 -2.17
CA ARG A 167 2.65 -5.92 -1.50
C ARG A 167 1.50 -5.63 -2.47
N LYS A 168 1.73 -5.76 -3.79
CA LYS A 168 0.83 -5.34 -4.87
C LYS A 168 0.27 -3.92 -4.68
N LYS A 169 1.08 -3.02 -4.13
CA LYS A 169 0.73 -1.62 -3.85
C LYS A 169 1.76 -0.69 -4.47
N ASN A 170 1.31 0.52 -4.83
CA ASN A 170 2.22 1.55 -5.30
C ASN A 170 2.56 2.48 -4.14
N ASP A 171 3.84 2.74 -3.98
CA ASP A 171 4.35 3.66 -2.98
C ASP A 171 4.77 4.96 -3.67
N HIS A 172 4.22 6.07 -3.17
CA HIS A 172 4.50 7.40 -3.71
C HIS A 172 5.86 7.89 -3.23
N ALA A 173 6.60 8.52 -4.14
CA ALA A 173 7.91 9.06 -3.88
C ALA A 173 8.20 10.27 -4.77
N THR A 174 9.18 11.06 -4.34
CA THR A 174 9.71 12.19 -5.10
C THR A 174 11.15 11.91 -5.51
N VAL A 175 11.50 12.17 -6.77
CA VAL A 175 12.89 12.10 -7.22
C VAL A 175 13.67 13.26 -6.60
N VAL A 176 14.65 12.97 -5.75
CA VAL A 176 15.45 13.98 -5.03
C VAL A 176 16.77 14.25 -5.75
N LYS A 177 17.34 13.25 -6.42
CA LYS A 177 18.64 13.37 -7.11
C LYS A 177 18.70 12.46 -8.33
N ILE A 178 19.38 12.88 -9.38
CA ILE A 178 19.66 12.05 -10.57
C ILE A 178 21.16 12.05 -10.83
N GLU A 179 21.78 10.87 -10.84
CA GLU A 179 23.19 10.62 -11.12
C GLU A 179 23.27 9.58 -12.25
N PRO A 180 23.29 10.00 -13.53
CA PRO A 180 23.14 9.10 -14.68
C PRO A 180 24.29 8.09 -14.83
N GLU A 181 25.46 8.39 -14.27
CA GLU A 181 26.64 7.51 -14.28
C GLU A 181 26.52 6.32 -13.31
N ARG A 182 25.47 6.26 -12.48
CA ARG A 182 25.28 5.18 -11.50
C ARG A 182 24.32 4.12 -11.99
N ALA A 183 24.54 2.91 -11.48
CA ALA A 183 23.66 1.76 -11.57
C ALA A 183 22.16 2.09 -11.37
N LYS A 184 21.91 2.79 -10.28
CA LYS A 184 20.61 3.20 -9.82
C LYS A 184 20.60 4.72 -9.88
N PRO A 185 20.33 5.31 -11.04
CA PRO A 185 20.61 6.71 -11.26
C PRO A 185 19.66 7.65 -10.52
N HIS A 186 18.53 7.18 -9.98
CA HIS A 186 17.52 8.05 -9.36
C HIS A 186 17.45 7.83 -7.86
N LYS A 187 17.77 8.86 -7.08
CA LYS A 187 17.46 8.88 -5.65
C LYS A 187 16.02 9.30 -5.47
N VAL A 188 15.22 8.48 -4.83
CA VAL A 188 13.82 8.77 -4.51
C VAL A 188 13.64 8.87 -3.00
N LYS A 189 12.74 9.76 -2.56
CA LYS A 189 12.28 9.86 -1.19
C LYS A 189 10.82 9.47 -1.14
N TYR A 190 10.51 8.41 -0.40
CA TYR A 190 9.13 7.95 -0.23
C TYR A 190 8.36 8.87 0.72
N ASP A 191 7.07 9.02 0.48
CA ASP A 191 6.21 9.85 1.34
C ASP A 191 5.88 9.19 2.66
N LYS A 192 5.89 7.86 2.67
CA LYS A 192 5.60 7.08 3.87
C LYS A 192 6.73 7.28 4.88
N GLU A 193 6.39 7.86 6.02
CA GLU A 193 7.31 8.05 7.14
C GLU A 193 7.96 6.71 7.54
N GLY A 194 9.27 6.74 7.78
CA GLY A 194 10.08 5.57 8.15
C GLY A 194 10.64 4.75 6.99
N ARG A 195 10.20 4.94 5.74
CA ARG A 195 10.81 4.24 4.59
C ARG A 195 12.12 4.89 4.11
N GLY A 196 12.24 6.20 4.27
CA GLY A 196 13.47 6.93 3.96
C GLY A 196 13.71 7.16 2.46
N GLU A 197 14.99 7.28 2.10
CA GLU A 197 15.46 7.54 0.74
C GLU A 197 16.14 6.31 0.17
N GLU A 198 15.93 6.05 -1.12
CA GLU A 198 16.47 4.88 -1.81
C GLU A 198 16.99 5.27 -3.19
N TRP A 199 18.06 4.61 -3.62
CA TRP A 199 18.53 4.72 -5.00
C TRP A 199 17.87 3.63 -5.84
N LEU A 200 17.19 4.02 -6.91
CA LEU A 200 16.50 3.14 -7.84
C LEU A 200 16.90 3.43 -9.28
N ASN A 201 16.82 2.39 -10.11
CA ASN A 201 16.75 2.60 -11.55
C ASN A 201 15.30 2.73 -12.01
N LEU A 202 14.74 3.94 -11.95
CA LEU A 202 13.40 4.20 -12.47
C LEU A 202 13.29 3.99 -13.99
N HIS A 203 14.38 3.84 -14.74
CA HIS A 203 14.24 3.41 -16.13
C HIS A 203 13.76 1.95 -16.25
N VAL A 204 14.00 1.13 -15.22
CA VAL A 204 13.70 -0.32 -15.21
C VAL A 204 12.59 -0.67 -14.23
N HIS A 205 12.57 -0.05 -13.06
CA HIS A 205 11.49 -0.23 -12.11
C HIS A 205 10.18 0.29 -12.70
N SER A 206 9.12 -0.50 -12.56
CA SER A 206 7.79 -0.09 -12.99
C SER A 206 7.31 1.05 -12.08
N PHE A 207 7.13 2.23 -12.67
CA PHE A 207 6.63 3.41 -11.97
C PHE A 207 5.60 4.17 -12.83
N LEU A 208 4.70 4.90 -12.18
CA LEU A 208 3.77 5.83 -12.81
C LEU A 208 4.24 7.26 -12.57
N ASN A 209 4.22 8.09 -13.61
CA ASN A 209 4.48 9.52 -13.47
C ASN A 209 3.21 10.19 -12.92
N MET A 210 3.34 10.88 -11.80
CA MET A 210 2.21 11.54 -11.13
C MET A 210 2.25 13.04 -11.43
N PRO A 211 1.15 13.65 -11.88
CA PRO A 211 1.07 15.11 -12.00
C PRO A 211 1.33 15.76 -10.64
N VAL A 212 2.28 16.69 -10.58
CA VAL A 212 2.70 17.38 -9.35
C VAL A 212 1.52 18.09 -8.67
N GLU A 213 0.60 18.67 -9.46
CA GLU A 213 -0.57 19.41 -8.96
C GLU A 213 -1.63 18.52 -8.27
N TRP A 214 -1.74 17.25 -8.68
CA TRP A 214 -2.71 16.32 -8.10
C TRP A 214 -2.34 15.93 -6.67
N ASP A 215 -1.05 16.04 -6.34
CA ASP A 215 -0.46 15.49 -5.13
C ASP A 215 -0.46 16.48 -3.96
N GLU A 216 -0.21 17.78 -4.17
CA GLU A 216 -0.29 18.75 -3.08
C GLU A 216 -1.70 18.87 -2.50
N LYS A 217 -2.72 18.84 -3.37
CA LYS A 217 -4.12 18.91 -2.96
C LYS A 217 -4.51 17.66 -2.19
N LYS A 218 -4.19 16.48 -2.72
CA LYS A 218 -4.51 15.20 -2.06
C LYS A 218 -3.70 14.98 -0.79
N ARG A 219 -2.43 15.40 -0.76
CA ARG A 219 -1.58 15.39 0.44
C ARG A 219 -2.10 16.34 1.50
N LYS A 220 -2.57 17.55 1.12
CA LYS A 220 -3.26 18.46 2.05
C LYS A 220 -4.56 17.85 2.55
N GLU A 221 -5.37 17.25 1.68
CA GLU A 221 -6.62 16.58 2.07
C GLU A 221 -6.36 15.37 2.98
N GLU A 222 -5.34 14.55 2.70
CA GLU A 222 -4.96 13.39 3.52
C GLU A 222 -4.31 13.78 4.85
N LEU A 223 -3.47 14.84 4.90
CA LEU A 223 -3.00 15.42 6.16
C LEU A 223 -4.15 16.04 6.96
N GLU A 224 -5.05 16.78 6.31
CA GLU A 224 -6.24 17.34 6.96
C GLU A 224 -7.20 16.26 7.46
N ASP A 225 -7.23 15.08 6.82
CA ASP A 225 -8.02 13.93 7.25
C ASP A 225 -7.34 13.13 8.39
N LEU A 226 -6.01 13.07 8.41
CA LEU A 226 -5.22 12.47 9.50
C LEU A 226 -5.20 13.34 10.76
N GLU A 227 -5.10 14.66 10.59
CA GLU A 227 -5.24 15.64 11.67
C GLU A 227 -6.70 15.90 12.04
N ARG A 228 -7.64 15.37 11.23
CA ARG A 228 -9.08 15.48 11.52
C ARG A 228 -9.38 14.72 12.80
N PRO A 229 -9.84 15.40 13.85
CA PRO A 229 -10.23 14.71 15.07
C PRO A 229 -11.35 13.71 14.72
N CYS A 230 -11.23 12.48 15.20
CA CYS A 230 -12.27 11.47 15.00
C CYS A 230 -13.63 12.02 15.47
N LYS A 231 -14.75 11.45 14.99
CA LYS A 231 -16.11 11.95 15.31
C LYS A 231 -16.34 12.15 16.82
N THR A 232 -15.68 11.32 17.64
CA THR A 232 -15.70 11.41 19.11
C THR A 232 -14.89 12.59 19.64
N CYS A 233 -13.65 12.80 19.17
CA CYS A 233 -12.82 13.95 19.55
C CYS A 233 -13.42 15.29 19.09
N ARG A 234 -14.02 15.32 17.89
CA ARG A 234 -14.74 16.50 17.39
C ARG A 234 -15.96 16.82 18.27
N ARG A 235 -16.69 15.80 18.72
CA ARG A 235 -17.83 15.95 19.65
C ARG A 235 -17.39 16.42 21.04
N GLN A 236 -16.25 15.97 21.54
CA GLN A 236 -15.66 16.43 22.81
C GLN A 236 -15.18 17.88 22.71
N ALA A 237 -14.47 18.24 21.63
CA ALA A 237 -14.03 19.62 21.40
C ALA A 237 -15.22 20.58 21.23
N GLN A 238 -16.29 20.16 20.54
CA GLN A 238 -17.53 20.94 20.43
C GLN A 238 -18.24 21.09 21.78
N LEU A 239 -18.28 20.04 22.62
CA LEU A 239 -18.83 20.11 23.97
C LEU A 239 -18.00 21.03 24.88
N GLN A 240 -16.69 21.07 24.71
CA GLN A 240 -15.79 21.92 25.49
C GLN A 240 -15.87 23.38 25.04
N SER A 241 -15.88 23.63 23.72
CA SER A 241 -16.16 24.94 23.14
C SER A 241 -17.57 25.44 23.48
N ASN A 242 -18.58 24.58 23.53
CA ASN A 242 -19.93 24.96 23.97
C ASN A 242 -19.97 25.26 25.47
N LYS A 243 -19.19 24.57 26.31
CA LYS A 243 -19.05 24.89 27.74
C LYS A 243 -18.31 26.22 27.95
N GLU A 244 -17.30 26.52 27.12
CA GLU A 244 -16.55 27.78 27.14
C GLU A 244 -17.38 28.93 26.55
N ALA A 245 -18.17 28.68 25.50
CA ALA A 245 -19.11 29.65 24.94
C ALA A 245 -20.31 29.90 25.89
N GLU A 246 -20.79 28.89 26.61
CA GLU A 246 -21.76 29.08 27.71
C GLU A 246 -21.13 29.86 28.89
N ALA A 247 -19.81 29.73 29.10
CA ALA A 247 -19.07 30.54 30.08
C ALA A 247 -18.83 32.00 29.61
N VAL A 248 -18.69 32.24 28.30
CA VAL A 248 -18.45 33.57 27.71
C VAL A 248 -19.76 34.34 27.43
N VAL A 249 -20.86 33.66 27.08
CA VAL A 249 -22.18 34.29 26.84
C VAL A 249 -22.83 34.84 28.14
N CYS A 250 -22.25 34.58 29.31
CA CYS A 250 -22.72 35.15 30.57
C CYS A 250 -22.06 36.47 30.99
N GLN A 251 -21.46 37.26 30.09
CA GLN A 251 -20.92 38.58 30.47
C GLN A 251 -21.52 39.83 29.84
N GLU A 252 -22.48 39.77 28.92
CA GLU A 252 -23.09 41.00 28.38
C GLU A 252 -24.61 40.90 28.17
N ASN A 253 -25.36 41.05 29.26
CA ASN A 253 -26.54 41.93 29.27
C ASN A 253 -27.00 42.21 30.72
N LYS A 254 -26.46 43.29 31.30
CA LYS A 254 -26.80 43.81 32.63
C LYS A 254 -28.22 44.40 32.62
N LYS A 255 -29.21 43.66 33.15
CA LYS A 255 -30.33 44.28 33.88
C LYS A 255 -30.10 43.97 35.36
N GLY A 256 -29.92 45.02 36.17
CA GLY A 256 -29.51 44.92 37.58
C GLY A 256 -30.31 43.89 38.35
N HIS A 257 -29.71 42.72 38.58
CA HIS A 257 -30.27 41.69 39.44
C HIS A 257 -29.80 41.96 40.86
N ARG A 258 -30.74 42.31 41.74
CA ARG A 258 -30.48 42.41 43.18
C ARG A 258 -30.23 41.01 43.72
N LYS A 259 -29.15 40.85 44.48
CA LYS A 259 -28.82 39.58 45.14
C LYS A 259 -29.95 39.19 46.10
N ILE A 260 -30.12 37.88 46.31
CA ILE A 260 -31.12 37.34 47.22
C ILE A 260 -30.48 36.39 48.23
N ASP A 261 -30.95 36.46 49.46
CA ASP A 261 -30.51 35.59 50.54
C ASP A 261 -31.54 34.46 50.74
N GLN A 262 -31.03 33.24 50.86
CA GLN A 262 -31.75 32.08 51.34
C GLN A 262 -31.67 32.03 52.86
N LEU A 263 -32.82 31.95 53.52
CA LEU A 263 -32.94 31.95 54.98
C LEU A 263 -33.36 30.57 55.49
N CYS A 264 -32.78 30.16 56.61
CA CYS A 264 -33.26 29.02 57.37
C CYS A 264 -34.61 29.35 58.02
N LEU A 265 -35.64 28.54 57.77
CA LEU A 265 -36.97 28.77 58.37
C LEU A 265 -36.99 28.65 59.89
N LYS A 266 -36.09 27.87 60.48
CA LYS A 266 -36.04 27.66 61.94
C LYS A 266 -35.23 28.72 62.67
N THR A 267 -34.16 29.23 62.06
CA THR A 267 -33.20 30.12 62.73
C THR A 267 -33.19 31.54 62.18
N GLY A 268 -33.83 31.78 61.02
CA GLY A 268 -33.86 33.08 60.34
C GLY A 268 -32.51 33.54 59.78
N ARG A 269 -31.45 32.72 59.90
CA ARG A 269 -30.10 33.05 59.44
C ARG A 269 -29.97 32.85 57.93
N VAL A 270 -29.10 33.65 57.31
CA VAL A 270 -28.72 33.49 55.90
C VAL A 270 -27.89 32.21 55.77
N ILE A 271 -28.36 31.30 54.92
CA ILE A 271 -27.68 30.04 54.59
C ILE A 271 -26.82 30.22 53.34
N ALA A 272 -27.34 30.95 52.34
CA ALA A 272 -26.66 31.18 51.08
C ALA A 272 -27.15 32.48 50.44
N THR A 273 -26.29 33.13 49.65
CA THR A 273 -26.64 34.32 48.86
C THR A 273 -26.43 34.02 47.39
N PHE A 274 -27.42 34.34 46.57
CA PHE A 274 -27.39 34.11 45.13
C PHE A 274 -27.46 35.43 44.38
N ASP A 275 -26.72 35.52 43.29
CA ASP A 275 -26.70 36.72 42.46
C ASP A 275 -28.00 36.92 41.67
N THR A 276 -28.77 35.85 41.44
CA THR A 276 -30.08 35.91 40.75
C THR A 276 -31.12 34.95 41.34
N ILE A 277 -32.40 35.30 41.16
CA ILE A 277 -33.54 34.45 41.54
C ILE A 277 -33.52 33.12 40.77
N SER A 278 -33.04 33.12 39.53
CA SER A 278 -32.95 31.93 38.69
C SER A 278 -31.88 30.95 39.19
N ALA A 279 -30.73 31.46 39.65
CA ALA A 279 -29.70 30.62 40.27
C ALA A 279 -30.22 29.95 41.55
N ALA A 280 -30.92 30.72 42.41
CA ALA A 280 -31.55 30.19 43.61
C ALA A 280 -32.62 29.14 43.29
N ALA A 281 -33.50 29.42 42.32
CA ALA A 281 -34.57 28.50 41.93
C ALA A 281 -34.02 27.16 41.42
N LYS A 282 -32.94 27.19 40.63
CA LYS A 282 -32.24 25.98 40.18
C LYS A 282 -31.61 25.23 41.36
N ALA A 283 -30.96 25.94 42.29
CA ALA A 283 -30.31 25.33 43.45
C ALA A 283 -31.29 24.59 44.37
N VAL A 284 -32.49 25.14 44.58
CA VAL A 284 -33.52 24.51 45.43
C VAL A 284 -34.54 23.67 44.66
N GLY A 285 -34.33 23.46 43.35
CA GLY A 285 -35.21 22.63 42.52
C GLY A 285 -36.62 23.18 42.31
N VAL A 286 -36.81 24.50 42.41
CA VAL A 286 -38.11 25.15 42.21
C VAL A 286 -38.30 25.52 40.74
N SER A 287 -39.26 24.88 40.09
CA SER A 287 -39.51 25.04 38.64
C SER A 287 -40.02 26.43 38.20
N LYS A 288 -40.44 27.30 39.14
CA LYS A 288 -40.99 28.64 38.84
C LYS A 288 -40.31 29.73 39.69
N ASN A 289 -39.50 30.57 39.03
CA ASN A 289 -38.78 31.71 39.63
C ASN A 289 -39.71 32.70 40.37
N ARG A 290 -40.96 32.83 39.91
CA ARG A 290 -41.98 33.71 40.53
C ARG A 290 -42.27 33.38 41.99
N ARG A 291 -42.10 32.12 42.42
CA ARG A 291 -42.34 31.73 43.83
C ARG A 291 -41.32 32.36 44.76
N ILE A 292 -40.04 32.27 44.44
CA ILE A 292 -38.95 32.91 45.21
C ILE A 292 -39.08 34.44 45.14
N SER A 293 -39.37 34.99 43.95
CA SER A 293 -39.59 36.44 43.80
C SER A 293 -40.75 36.97 44.65
N ASN A 294 -41.82 36.19 44.81
CA ASN A 294 -42.95 36.57 45.65
C ASN A 294 -42.59 36.51 47.15
N CYS A 295 -41.72 35.59 47.55
CA CYS A 295 -41.23 35.51 48.93
C CYS A 295 -40.36 36.72 49.30
N CYS A 296 -39.58 37.24 48.35
CA CYS A 296 -38.73 38.42 48.58
C CYS A 296 -39.49 39.74 48.62
N ASN A 297 -40.77 39.77 48.22
CA ASN A 297 -41.60 40.97 48.21
C ASN A 297 -42.58 40.93 49.38
N ASP A 298 -42.63 42.01 50.17
CA ASP A 298 -43.50 42.10 51.37
C ASP A 298 -45.02 42.01 51.09
N ARG A 299 -45.42 41.99 49.81
CA ARG A 299 -46.82 41.92 49.35
C ARG A 299 -47.31 40.50 49.04
N GLY A 300 -46.45 39.48 49.16
CA GLY A 300 -46.78 38.09 48.82
C GLY A 300 -47.39 37.30 49.98
N PHE A 301 -48.44 36.50 49.72
CA PHE A 301 -49.05 35.59 50.70
C PHE A 301 -48.14 34.39 51.08
N ASN A 302 -47.12 34.09 50.27
CA ASN A 302 -46.23 32.95 50.48
C ASN A 302 -44.85 33.43 50.91
N LYS A 303 -44.46 33.15 52.17
CA LYS A 303 -43.17 33.56 52.75
C LYS A 303 -42.06 32.51 52.57
N THR A 304 -42.35 31.39 51.92
CA THR A 304 -41.40 30.29 51.72
C THR A 304 -41.50 29.73 50.30
N ALA A 305 -40.36 29.28 49.77
CA ALA A 305 -40.27 28.58 48.50
C ALA A 305 -39.16 27.53 48.56
N GLY A 306 -39.44 26.31 48.07
CA GLY A 306 -38.47 25.20 48.13
C GLY A 306 -38.06 24.78 49.55
N GLY A 307 -38.86 25.11 50.57
CA GLY A 307 -38.55 24.82 51.97
C GLY A 307 -37.68 25.86 52.68
N PHE A 308 -37.41 27.01 52.04
CA PHE A 308 -36.57 28.08 52.58
C PHE A 308 -37.27 29.44 52.56
N GLY A 309 -36.83 30.34 53.43
CA GLY A 309 -37.22 31.75 53.40
C GLY A 309 -36.35 32.51 52.41
N TRP A 310 -36.88 33.58 51.83
CA TRP A 310 -36.14 34.35 50.82
C TRP A 310 -36.35 35.84 51.02
N ARG A 311 -35.28 36.61 50.89
CA ARG A 311 -35.34 38.07 50.89
C ARG A 311 -34.32 38.65 49.91
N PHE A 312 -34.51 39.89 49.49
CA PHE A 312 -33.42 40.62 48.84
C PHE A 312 -32.31 40.88 49.86
N SER A 313 -31.07 40.64 49.43
CA SER A 313 -29.90 40.90 50.25
C SER A 313 -29.83 42.40 50.54
N LYS A 314 -29.57 42.76 51.79
CA LYS A 314 -29.35 44.15 52.16
C LYS A 314 -27.91 44.47 51.78
N GLU A 315 -27.69 45.09 50.64
CA GLU A 315 -26.36 45.65 50.32
C GLU A 315 -26.02 46.68 51.40
N GLU A 316 -24.90 46.50 52.11
CA GLU A 316 -24.33 47.60 52.88
C GLU A 316 -23.92 48.67 51.86
N ARG A 317 -24.58 49.84 51.92
CA ARG A 317 -24.09 51.02 51.22
C ARG A 317 -22.75 51.36 51.87
N THR A 318 -21.65 51.07 51.18
CA THR A 318 -20.37 51.69 51.45
C THR A 318 -20.50 53.20 51.39
#